data_AF-A0A4Q5QS53-F1
#
_entry.id   AF-A0A4Q5QS53-F1
#
_cell.length_a   1.000
_cell.length_b   1.000
_cell.length_c   1.000
_cell.angle_alpha   90.00
_cell.angle_beta   90.00
_cell.angle_gamma   90.00
#
_symmetry.space_group_name_H-M   'P 1'
#
loop_
_entity.id
_entity.type
_entity.pdbx_description
1 polymer ?
#
loop_
_entity_poly.entity_id
_entity_poly.type
_entity_poly.pdbx_seq_one_letter_code
_entity_poly.pdbx_strand_id
1 'polypeptide(L)'
;MKVLITGGTGLVGTRLSELLLAAGHEVALLSREPSTKGPYKTFVWAPAEGTIDPAAVPFADVVVNLAGANVGQGRWTEARKKELAASRLDSLALLHRELAKPSHRVQAVLSASAIGYYGNTG
;
A
#
# COMPACT_ATOMS: atom_id res chain seq x y z
N MET A 1 -8.17 0.23 16.37
CA MET A 1 -8.34 0.77 15.01
C MET A 1 -7.99 -0.30 14.00
N LYS A 2 -8.62 -0.25 12.82
CA LYS A 2 -8.38 -1.14 11.69
C LYS A 2 -7.49 -0.44 10.67
N VAL A 3 -6.29 -0.98 10.47
CA VAL A 3 -5.28 -0.41 9.58
C VAL A 3 -5.15 -1.29 8.35
N LEU A 4 -5.32 -0.70 7.18
CA LEU A 4 -5.14 -1.36 5.90
C LEU A 4 -3.81 -0.95 5.29
N ILE A 5 -2.92 -1.91 5.02
CA ILE A 5 -1.55 -1.65 4.59
C ILE A 5 -1.33 -2.23 3.19
N THR A 6 -0.99 -1.38 2.22
CA THR A 6 -0.47 -1.84 0.93
C THR A 6 1.03 -2.11 1.03
N GLY A 7 1.56 -3.09 0.30
CA GLY A 7 2.98 -3.43 0.40
C GLY A 7 3.39 -3.99 1.78
N GLY A 8 2.43 -4.54 2.54
CA GLY A 8 2.64 -5.08 3.89
C GLY A 8 3.61 -6.25 3.99
N THR A 9 3.90 -6.91 2.87
CA THR A 9 4.90 -8.00 2.79
C THR A 9 6.32 -7.51 2.51
N GLY A 10 6.50 -6.21 2.27
CA GLY A 10 7.81 -5.59 2.07
C GLY A 10 8.52 -5.28 3.39
N LEU A 11 9.79 -4.88 3.28
CA LEU A 11 10.69 -4.60 4.42
C LEU A 11 10.05 -3.73 5.52
N VAL A 12 9.50 -2.58 5.14
CA VAL A 12 8.85 -1.64 6.08
C VAL A 12 7.48 -2.16 6.52
N GLY A 13 6.71 -2.70 5.58
CA GLY A 13 5.35 -3.17 5.81
C GLY A 13 5.27 -4.28 6.85
N THR A 14 6.19 -5.24 6.82
CA THR A 14 6.21 -6.35 7.78
C THR A 14 6.42 -5.84 9.20
N ARG A 15 7.44 -5.00 9.41
CA ARG A 15 7.74 -4.48 10.75
C ARG A 15 6.64 -3.55 11.26
N LEU A 16 6.07 -2.71 10.38
CA LEU A 16 4.93 -1.85 10.74
C LEU A 16 3.72 -2.67 11.19
N SER A 17 3.43 -3.76 10.47
CA SER A 17 2.29 -4.64 10.76
C SER A 17 2.44 -5.31 12.13
N GLU A 18 3.64 -5.78 12.46
CA GLU A 18 3.96 -6.35 13.79
C GLU A 18 3.77 -5.33 14.91
N LEU A 19 4.28 -4.11 14.74
CA LEU A 19 4.18 -3.06 15.76
C LEU A 19 2.72 -2.63 15.98
N LEU A 20 1.93 -2.54 14.91
CA LEU A 20 0.51 -2.20 15.01
C LEU A 20 -0.29 -3.30 15.69
N LEU A 21 -0.03 -4.57 15.38
CA LEU A 21 -0.64 -5.69 16.10
C LEU A 21 -0.28 -5.68 17.59
N ALA A 22 1.01 -5.47 17.92
CA ALA A 22 1.48 -5.42 19.29
C ALA A 22 0.85 -4.25 20.09
N ALA A 23 0.52 -3.15 19.41
CA ALA A 23 -0.20 -2.02 19.99
C ALA A 23 -1.73 -2.23 20.09
N GLY A 24 -2.25 -3.40 19.71
CA GLY A 24 -3.67 -3.75 19.82
C GLY A 24 -4.54 -3.25 18.65
N HIS A 25 -3.93 -2.88 17.51
CA HIS A 25 -4.66 -2.56 16.30
C HIS A 25 -4.98 -3.84 15.49
N GLU A 26 -6.08 -3.80 14.74
CA GLU A 26 -6.40 -4.83 13.74
C GLU A 26 -5.69 -4.47 12.42
N VAL A 27 -4.92 -5.39 11.86
CA VAL A 27 -4.15 -5.14 10.62
C VAL A 27 -4.67 -6.02 9.49
N ALA A 28 -4.94 -5.41 8.34
CA ALA A 28 -5.17 -6.11 7.09
C ALA A 28 -4.19 -5.64 6.00
N LEU A 29 -3.78 -6.56 5.13
CA LEU A 29 -2.85 -6.30 4.05
C LEU A 29 -3.57 -6.30 2.71
N LEU A 30 -3.22 -5.35 1.84
CA LEU A 30 -3.55 -5.38 0.42
C LEU A 30 -2.39 -6.04 -0.34
N SER A 31 -2.68 -7.18 -0.97
CA SER A 31 -1.70 -8.01 -1.66
C SER A 31 -2.23 -8.47 -3.02
N ARG A 32 -1.32 -8.62 -3.99
CA ARG A 32 -1.63 -9.22 -5.29
C ARG A 32 -1.90 -10.72 -5.18
N GLU A 33 -1.43 -11.33 -4.10
CA GLU A 33 -1.66 -12.74 -3.79
C GLU A 33 -2.71 -12.87 -2.68
N PRO A 34 -3.62 -13.86 -2.77
CA PRO A 34 -4.73 -14.04 -1.83
C PRO A 34 -4.29 -14.47 -0.43
N SER A 35 -3.06 -14.96 -0.28
CA SER A 35 -2.47 -15.31 1.00
C SER A 35 -1.12 -14.63 1.13
N THR A 36 -0.86 -14.08 2.31
CA THR A 36 0.45 -13.53 2.66
C THR A 36 0.98 -14.28 3.88
N LYS A 37 2.31 -14.29 4.06
CA LYS A 37 2.91 -14.94 5.23
C LYS A 37 2.50 -14.18 6.49
N GLY A 38 1.96 -14.89 7.48
CA GLY A 38 1.66 -14.37 8.81
C GLY A 38 0.17 -14.39 9.16
N PRO A 39 -0.19 -13.91 10.36
CA PRO A 39 -1.56 -13.98 10.90
C PRO A 39 -2.47 -12.85 10.37
N TYR A 40 -2.11 -12.21 9.25
CA TYR A 40 -2.77 -11.00 8.78
C TYR A 40 -3.96 -11.31 7.88
N LYS A 41 -5.08 -10.60 8.09
CA LYS A 41 -6.16 -10.59 7.12
C LYS A 41 -5.63 -10.05 5.80
N THR A 42 -5.83 -10.75 4.70
CA THR A 42 -5.36 -10.32 3.38
C THR A 42 -6.56 -10.04 2.48
N PHE A 43 -6.55 -8.88 1.83
CA PHE A 43 -7.48 -8.51 0.77
C PHE A 43 -6.73 -8.50 -0.56
N VAL A 44 -7.36 -9.08 -1.58
CA VAL A 44 -6.76 -9.13 -2.92
C VAL A 44 -6.91 -7.77 -3.60
N TRP A 45 -5.88 -7.34 -4.30
CA TRP A 45 -5.96 -6.20 -5.21
C TRP A 45 -4.98 -6.35 -6.37
N ALA A 46 -5.30 -5.73 -7.51
CA ALA A 46 -4.40 -5.58 -8.63
C ALA A 46 -4.45 -4.13 -9.13
N PRO A 47 -3.54 -3.25 -8.64
CA PRO A 47 -3.51 -1.85 -9.04
C PRO A 47 -3.40 -1.63 -10.55
N ALA A 48 -2.59 -2.43 -11.24
CA ALA A 48 -2.41 -2.36 -12.69
C ALA A 48 -3.69 -2.73 -13.47
N GLU A 49 -4.59 -3.50 -12.87
CA GLU A 49 -5.89 -3.88 -13.44
C GLU A 49 -7.02 -3.00 -12.87
N GLY A 50 -6.71 -2.10 -11.94
CA GLY A 50 -7.67 -1.25 -11.26
C GLY A 50 -8.68 -2.02 -10.40
N THR A 51 -8.32 -3.21 -9.89
CA THR A 51 -9.21 -4.04 -9.07
C THR A 51 -8.78 -4.07 -7.60
N ILE A 52 -9.75 -4.08 -6.70
CA ILE A 52 -9.56 -4.21 -5.25
C ILE A 52 -10.72 -5.03 -4.67
N ASP A 53 -10.46 -5.80 -3.62
CA ASP A 53 -11.52 -6.43 -2.85
C ASP A 53 -12.50 -5.36 -2.31
N PRO A 54 -13.80 -5.44 -2.64
CA PRO A 54 -14.79 -4.46 -2.19
C PRO A 54 -14.88 -4.31 -0.67
N ALA A 55 -14.46 -5.32 0.10
CA ALA A 55 -14.47 -5.29 1.56
C ALA A 55 -13.22 -4.61 2.17
N ALA A 56 -12.18 -4.32 1.38
CA ALA A 56 -10.91 -3.80 1.87
C ALA A 56 -11.04 -2.38 2.45
N VAL A 57 -11.58 -1.44 1.65
CA VAL A 57 -11.73 -0.04 2.07
C VAL A 57 -12.77 0.14 3.19
N PRO A 58 -13.94 -0.53 3.16
CA PRO A 58 -14.89 -0.52 4.28
C PRO A 58 -14.35 -1.11 5.59
N PHE A 59 -13.32 -1.99 5.53
CA PHE A 59 -12.65 -2.51 6.71
C PHE A 59 -11.79 -1.44 7.41
N ALA A 60 -11.22 -0.48 6.69
CA ALA A 60 -10.18 0.38 7.21
C ALA A 60 -10.71 1.62 7.94
N ASP A 61 -10.07 1.97 9.06
CA ASP A 61 -10.12 3.31 9.68
C ASP A 61 -8.98 4.19 9.14
N VAL A 62 -7.83 3.58 8.83
CA VAL A 62 -6.64 4.24 8.27
C VAL A 62 -6.05 3.36 7.16
N VAL A 63 -5.63 3.99 6.07
CA VAL A 63 -4.90 3.33 4.98
C VAL A 63 -3.44 3.77 4.99
N VAL A 64 -2.51 2.82 4.95
CA VAL A 64 -1.07 3.06 4.79
C VAL A 64 -0.61 2.51 3.45
N ASN A 65 -0.24 3.39 2.54
CA ASN A 65 0.24 3.04 1.21
C ASN A 65 1.77 2.91 1.19
N LEU A 66 2.28 1.69 1.22
CA LEU A 66 3.72 1.37 1.06
C LEU A 66 4.00 0.63 -0.27
N ALA A 67 2.98 0.43 -1.11
CA ALA A 67 3.13 -0.23 -2.39
C ALA A 67 4.00 0.58 -3.36
N GLY A 68 4.87 -0.14 -4.06
CA GLY A 68 5.70 0.41 -5.13
C GLY A 68 6.78 -0.57 -5.53
N ALA A 69 7.20 -0.52 -6.79
CA ALA A 69 8.35 -1.28 -7.25
C ALA A 69 9.64 -0.80 -6.56
N ASN A 70 10.55 -1.74 -6.29
CA ASN A 70 11.81 -1.48 -5.60
C ASN A 70 12.73 -0.63 -6.48
N VAL A 71 13.02 0.60 -6.01
CA VAL A 71 13.86 1.58 -6.71
C VAL A 71 15.32 1.17 -6.83
N GLY A 72 15.83 0.35 -5.90
CA GLY A 72 17.20 -0.17 -5.88
C GLY A 72 17.40 -1.44 -6.71
N GLN A 73 16.33 -1.98 -7.30
CA GLN A 73 16.40 -3.20 -8.10
C GLN A 73 16.65 -2.88 -9.58
N GLY A 74 17.76 -3.40 -10.11
CA GLY A 74 18.07 -3.36 -11.53
C GLY A 74 18.52 -1.99 -12.05
N ARG A 75 18.83 -1.93 -13.35
CA ARG A 75 19.24 -0.70 -14.04
C ARG A 75 18.02 0.15 -14.39
N TRP A 76 18.16 1.48 -14.29
CA TRP A 76 17.11 2.44 -14.64
C TRP A 76 17.01 2.65 -16.15
N THR A 77 16.47 1.66 -16.85
CA THR A 77 16.02 1.79 -18.24
C THR A 77 14.75 2.64 -18.31
N GLU A 78 14.42 3.17 -19.49
CA GLU A 78 13.15 3.90 -19.69
C GLU A 78 11.93 3.06 -19.30
N ALA A 79 11.94 1.75 -19.62
CA ALA A 79 10.89 0.83 -19.20
C ALA A 79 10.80 0.72 -17.66
N ARG A 80 11.95 0.59 -16.98
CA ARG A 80 11.98 0.50 -15.51
C ARG A 80 11.52 1.80 -14.85
N LYS A 81 11.91 2.97 -15.37
CA LYS A 81 11.44 4.27 -14.86
C LYS A 81 9.92 4.37 -14.95
N LYS A 82 9.33 3.96 -16.08
CA LYS A 82 7.87 3.91 -16.25
C LYS A 82 7.22 2.98 -15.23
N GLU A 83 7.77 1.79 -15.01
CA GLU A 83 7.27 0.84 -14.01
C GLU A 83 7.35 1.40 -12.58
N LEU A 84 8.47 2.04 -12.21
CA LEU A 84 8.66 2.64 -10.89
C LEU A 84 7.62 3.73 -10.60
N ALA A 85 7.29 4.54 -11.61
CA ALA A 85 6.25 5.57 -11.52
C ALA A 85 4.85 4.95 -11.50
N ALA A 86 4.52 4.08 -12.46
CA ALA A 86 3.22 3.45 -12.60
C ALA A 86 2.83 2.67 -11.33
N SER A 87 3.74 1.88 -10.78
CA SER A 87 3.49 1.11 -9.54
C SER A 87 3.04 1.96 -8.34
N ARG A 88 3.41 3.25 -8.32
CA ARG A 88 3.00 4.22 -7.28
C ARG A 88 1.73 4.95 -7.66
N LEU A 89 1.66 5.45 -8.90
CA LEU A 89 0.51 6.21 -9.40
C LEU A 89 -0.75 5.35 -9.47
N ASP A 90 -0.65 4.14 -10.00
CA ASP A 90 -1.79 3.22 -10.16
C ASP A 90 -2.36 2.80 -8.81
N SER A 91 -1.47 2.52 -7.85
CA SER A 91 -1.85 2.18 -6.47
C SER A 91 -2.62 3.32 -5.80
N LEU A 92 -2.11 4.56 -5.91
CA LEU A 92 -2.76 5.75 -5.36
C LEU A 92 -4.08 6.08 -6.08
N ALA A 93 -4.11 5.99 -7.41
CA ALA A 93 -5.30 6.26 -8.20
C ALA A 93 -6.44 5.28 -7.86
N LEU A 94 -6.10 4.00 -7.69
CA LEU A 94 -7.05 2.99 -7.25
C LEU A 94 -7.59 3.30 -5.84
N LEU A 95 -6.72 3.58 -4.88
CA LEU A 95 -7.15 3.95 -3.53
C LEU A 95 -8.03 5.20 -3.53
N HIS A 96 -7.66 6.23 -4.29
CA HIS A 96 -8.43 7.46 -4.40
C HIS A 96 -9.83 7.21 -4.95
N ARG A 97 -9.96 6.39 -6.01
CA ARG A 97 -11.25 6.01 -6.59
C ARG A 97 -12.15 5.30 -5.59
N GLU A 98 -11.59 4.42 -4.77
CA GLU A 98 -12.36 3.66 -3.78
C GLU A 98 -12.74 4.51 -2.56
N LEU A 99 -11.87 5.44 -2.17
CA LEU A 99 -12.13 6.42 -1.11
C LEU A 99 -13.05 7.56 -1.55
N ALA A 100 -13.32 7.71 -2.84
CA ALA A 100 -14.35 8.63 -3.33
C ALA A 100 -15.77 8.06 -3.11
N LYS A 101 -15.90 6.77 -2.77
CA LYS A 101 -17.19 6.13 -2.52
C LYS A 101 -17.63 6.40 -1.08
N PRO A 102 -18.91 6.70 -0.83
CA PRO A 102 -19.40 7.10 0.50
C PRO A 102 -19.38 5.96 1.54
N SER A 103 -19.18 4.71 1.11
CA SER A 103 -19.29 3.51 1.96
C SER A 103 -17.96 3.12 2.61
N HIS A 104 -17.35 4.01 3.39
CA HIS A 104 -16.18 3.69 4.22
C HIS A 104 -16.07 4.57 5.46
N ARG A 105 -15.18 4.21 6.38
CA ARG A 105 -14.88 4.97 7.60
C ARG A 105 -13.44 5.46 7.70
N VAL A 106 -12.70 5.40 6.58
CA VAL A 106 -11.32 5.86 6.51
C VAL A 106 -11.22 7.35 6.86
N GLN A 107 -10.44 7.66 7.89
CA GLN A 107 -10.19 9.01 8.39
C GLN A 107 -8.85 9.59 7.92
N ALA A 108 -7.90 8.72 7.58
CA ALA A 108 -6.56 9.13 7.16
C ALA A 108 -5.97 8.17 6.13
N VAL A 109 -5.18 8.75 5.23
CA VAL A 109 -4.33 8.03 4.28
C VAL A 109 -2.89 8.49 4.47
N LEU A 110 -2.01 7.55 4.79
CA LEU A 110 -0.58 7.77 4.91
C LEU A 110 0.09 7.17 3.68
N SER A 111 0.76 7.97 2.86
CA SER A 111 1.48 7.45 1.69
C SER A 111 2.97 7.61 1.86
N ALA A 112 3.71 6.52 1.67
CA ALA A 112 5.17 6.57 1.64
C ALA A 112 5.65 7.45 0.48
N SER A 113 6.68 8.23 0.76
CA SER A 113 7.44 9.01 -0.20
C SER A 113 8.93 8.88 0.11
N ALA A 114 9.79 9.60 -0.60
CA ALA A 114 11.22 9.59 -0.38
C ALA A 114 11.78 11.02 -0.41
N ILE A 115 12.85 11.23 0.35
CA ILE A 115 13.60 12.49 0.39
C ILE A 115 14.11 12.93 -0.98
N GLY A 116 14.25 11.99 -1.93
CA GLY A 116 14.70 12.28 -3.30
C GLY A 116 13.82 13.29 -4.06
N TYR A 117 12.59 13.56 -3.59
CA TYR A 117 11.78 14.66 -4.10
C TYR A 117 12.48 16.02 -3.95
N TYR A 118 13.22 16.22 -2.86
CA TYR A 118 13.95 17.46 -2.59
C TYR A 118 15.30 17.53 -3.31
N GLY A 119 15.71 16.47 -4.02
CA GLY A 119 17.01 16.37 -4.68
C GLY A 119 18.15 15.98 -3.73
N ASN A 120 19.37 15.94 -4.26
CA ASN A 120 20.56 15.71 -3.45
C ASN A 120 21.04 17.04 -2.87
N THR A 121 20.52 17.39 -1.69
CA THR A 121 20.81 18.69 -1.06
C THR A 121 21.94 18.66 -0.04
N GLY A 122 22.62 17.52 0.15
CA GLY A 122 23.71 17.36 1.11
C GLY A 122 23.21 17.18 2.53
#